data_AF-A0A803T644-F1
#
_entry.id   AF-A0A803T644-F1
#
_cell.length_a   1.000
_cell.length_b   1.000
_cell.length_c   1.000
_cell.angle_alpha   90.00
_cell.angle_beta   90.00
_cell.angle_gamma   90.00
#
_symmetry.space_group_name_H-M   'P 1'
#
loop_
_entity.id
_entity.type
_entity.pdbx_description
1 polymer ?
#
loop_
_entity_poly.entity_id
_entity_poly.type
_entity_poly.pdbx_seq_one_letter_code
_entity_poly.pdbx_strand_id
1 'polypeptide(L)'
;MACLDRCRCCTDHRRHGSILYNILKSQEHRHHHHQQEEKEEAASGGEALAGPPPPPLLPPPLLLKPGVGAPGCSCGAGRRVALRSPQAACKAASAVLVKTLRFVKSVPCFQELPLDEQLVLVRSCWAPLLALGLAQDRVHFETVESARPSMLQRILTTQRRPEEEPGQGQEDDDDDDEEDEEEEEERRREPREPRCPADSRSRPQLPSAGEIQAIQGFLAKCWSLDISTKEYAYLKGTVLFNPDLPGLHCVQYIQGLQQEAQQALNEHVRLIHRGDEARFAKLNVALSMLRSINANVIAELFFRPIIGTVNMDDMLLEMLCAKL
;
A
#
# COMPACT_ATOMS: atom_id res chain seq x y z
N MET A 1 -31.90 32.27 18.50
CA MET A 1 -30.97 33.23 17.85
C MET A 1 -29.55 32.71 18.04
N ALA A 2 -28.75 32.79 16.97
CA ALA A 2 -27.32 32.47 16.86
C ALA A 2 -26.90 30.99 16.78
N CYS A 3 -26.75 30.49 15.53
CA CYS A 3 -25.44 30.19 14.91
C CYS A 3 -25.69 29.78 13.44
N LEU A 4 -25.90 30.78 12.58
CA LEU A 4 -25.81 30.63 11.13
C LEU A 4 -24.37 31.00 10.72
N ASP A 5 -23.41 30.12 11.01
CA ASP A 5 -22.10 30.18 10.35
C ASP A 5 -22.26 29.58 8.95
N ARG A 6 -22.65 30.45 8.04
CA ARG A 6 -22.83 30.17 6.62
C ARG A 6 -21.43 29.93 6.03
N CYS A 7 -21.07 28.66 5.80
CA CYS A 7 -19.85 28.33 5.08
C CYS A 7 -19.78 29.14 3.78
N ARG A 8 -18.67 29.88 3.58
CA ARG A 8 -18.41 30.68 2.36
C ARG A 8 -18.42 29.83 1.07
N CYS A 9 -18.35 28.51 1.20
CA CYS A 9 -18.44 27.56 0.10
C CYS A 9 -19.82 27.54 -0.62
N CYS A 10 -20.90 28.01 0.02
CA CYS A 10 -22.25 27.95 -0.54
C CYS A 10 -22.60 29.10 -1.49
N THR A 11 -21.78 30.15 -1.60
CA THR A 11 -22.20 31.41 -2.27
C THR A 11 -21.80 31.57 -3.74
N ASP A 12 -21.02 30.67 -4.35
CA ASP A 12 -20.52 30.89 -5.72
C ASP A 12 -20.73 29.71 -6.69
N HIS A 13 -21.98 29.25 -6.82
CA HIS A 13 -22.38 28.17 -7.75
C HIS A 13 -22.20 28.52 -9.26
N ARG A 14 -21.64 29.69 -9.60
CA ARG A 14 -21.59 30.21 -10.99
C ARG A 14 -20.22 30.17 -11.66
N ARG A 15 -19.12 29.92 -10.93
CA ARG A 15 -17.75 29.88 -11.49
C ARG A 15 -17.19 28.47 -11.73
N HIS A 16 -18.05 27.46 -11.66
CA HIS A 16 -17.65 26.07 -11.54
C HIS A 16 -17.14 25.42 -12.85
N GLY A 17 -17.49 25.99 -14.01
CA GLY A 17 -16.93 25.57 -15.30
C GLY A 17 -15.40 25.68 -15.44
N SER A 18 -14.71 26.31 -14.48
CA SER A 18 -13.24 26.46 -14.45
C SER A 18 -12.49 25.36 -13.68
N ILE A 19 -13.17 24.55 -12.87
CA ILE A 19 -12.51 23.64 -11.90
C ILE A 19 -11.76 22.52 -12.62
N LEU A 20 -12.37 21.96 -13.66
CA LEU A 20 -11.81 20.88 -14.49
C LEU A 20 -10.64 21.36 -15.35
N TYR A 21 -10.71 22.58 -15.90
CA TYR A 21 -9.59 23.23 -16.58
C TYR A 21 -8.39 23.38 -15.63
N ASN A 22 -8.62 23.68 -14.35
CA ASN A 22 -7.56 23.84 -13.36
C ASN A 22 -6.95 22.49 -12.92
N ILE A 23 -7.76 21.44 -12.74
CA ILE A 23 -7.29 20.07 -12.47
C ILE A 23 -6.39 19.56 -13.61
N LEU A 24 -6.80 19.81 -14.86
CA LEU A 24 -6.04 19.46 -16.06
C LEU A 24 -4.78 20.32 -16.25
N LYS A 25 -4.87 21.64 -16.05
CA LYS A 25 -3.72 22.57 -16.15
C LYS A 25 -2.64 22.27 -15.11
N SER A 26 -3.04 21.81 -13.92
CA SER A 26 -2.13 21.29 -12.90
C SER A 26 -1.44 19.97 -13.30
N GLN A 27 -2.06 19.15 -14.17
CA GLN A 27 -1.39 17.98 -14.76
C GLN A 27 -0.47 18.35 -15.92
N GLU A 28 -0.82 19.35 -16.73
CA GLU A 28 -0.09 19.73 -17.94
C GLU A 28 1.29 20.33 -17.63
N HIS A 29 1.42 21.14 -16.56
CA HIS A 29 2.73 21.61 -16.07
C HIS A 29 3.65 20.45 -15.63
N ARG A 30 3.09 19.28 -15.26
CA ARG A 30 3.89 18.12 -14.84
C ARG A 30 4.47 17.33 -16.01
N HIS A 31 3.78 17.26 -17.14
CA HIS A 31 4.34 16.61 -18.34
C HIS A 31 5.57 17.36 -18.84
N HIS A 32 5.57 18.70 -18.74
CA HIS A 32 6.75 19.51 -19.07
C HIS A 32 7.91 19.29 -18.09
N HIS A 33 7.66 19.22 -16.78
CA HIS A 33 8.72 19.01 -15.79
C HIS A 33 9.32 17.59 -15.85
N HIS A 34 8.49 16.56 -16.06
CA HIS A 34 8.97 15.18 -16.17
C HIS A 34 9.75 14.93 -17.47
N GLN A 35 9.32 15.53 -18.59
CA GLN A 35 10.10 15.52 -19.84
C GLN A 35 11.41 16.30 -19.72
N GLN A 36 11.50 17.28 -18.82
CA GLN A 36 12.73 18.03 -18.58
C GLN A 36 13.71 17.24 -17.70
N GLU A 37 13.22 16.55 -16.66
CA GLU A 37 14.00 15.64 -15.82
C GLU A 37 14.55 14.43 -16.61
N GLU A 38 13.73 13.79 -17.46
CA GLU A 38 14.19 12.68 -18.33
C GLU A 38 15.24 13.14 -19.36
N LYS A 39 15.16 14.40 -19.80
CA LYS A 39 16.08 14.98 -20.79
C LYS A 39 17.41 15.42 -20.17
N GLU A 40 17.42 15.78 -18.88
CA GLU A 40 18.64 16.03 -18.11
C GLU A 40 19.34 14.73 -17.70
N GLU A 41 18.60 13.66 -17.37
CA GLU A 41 19.16 12.33 -17.11
C GLU A 41 19.79 11.73 -18.38
N ALA A 42 19.15 11.90 -19.55
CA ALA A 42 19.70 11.48 -20.83
C ALA A 42 20.94 12.30 -21.27
N ALA A 43 21.10 13.53 -20.77
CA ALA A 43 22.25 14.39 -21.06
C ALA A 43 23.49 14.08 -20.19
N SER A 44 23.32 13.35 -19.07
CA SER A 44 24.40 12.98 -18.16
C SER A 44 24.96 11.56 -18.38
N GLY A 45 24.36 10.75 -19.25
CA GLY A 45 24.72 9.35 -19.48
C GLY A 45 25.48 9.11 -20.79
N GLY A 46 26.65 9.71 -20.96
CA GLY A 46 27.55 9.39 -22.06
C GLY A 46 28.54 8.30 -21.68
N GLU A 47 28.30 7.06 -22.14
CA GLU A 47 29.31 6.07 -22.60
C GLU A 47 28.61 4.73 -22.89
N ALA A 48 28.36 4.46 -24.19
CA ALA A 48 27.89 3.17 -24.65
C ALA A 48 29.08 2.19 -24.76
N LEU A 49 29.38 1.47 -23.68
CA LEU A 49 30.22 0.27 -23.75
C LEU A 49 29.35 -0.94 -24.10
N ALA A 50 29.67 -1.57 -25.22
CA ALA A 50 29.02 -2.79 -25.70
C ALA A 50 29.00 -3.87 -24.60
N GLY A 51 27.79 -4.30 -24.22
CA GLY A 51 27.61 -5.38 -23.25
C GLY A 51 28.12 -6.73 -23.79
N PRO A 52 28.58 -7.64 -22.91
CA PRO A 52 29.05 -8.96 -23.29
C PRO A 52 27.92 -9.83 -23.87
N PRO A 53 28.24 -10.84 -24.70
CA PRO A 53 27.25 -11.71 -25.34
C PRO A 53 26.47 -12.55 -24.31
N PRO A 54 25.24 -12.97 -24.64
CA PRO A 54 24.39 -13.75 -23.74
C PRO A 54 24.99 -15.14 -23.46
N PRO A 55 24.81 -15.69 -22.24
CA PRO A 55 25.26 -17.04 -21.90
C PRO A 55 24.43 -18.12 -22.63
N PRO A 56 24.98 -19.33 -22.81
CA PRO A 56 24.28 -20.41 -23.51
C PRO A 56 23.06 -20.90 -22.73
N LEU A 57 22.02 -21.26 -23.47
CA LEU A 57 20.76 -21.80 -22.96
C LEU A 57 21.01 -23.17 -22.30
N LEU A 58 20.78 -23.26 -20.98
CA LEU A 58 20.70 -24.52 -20.27
C LEU A 58 19.41 -25.28 -20.65
N PRO A 59 19.43 -26.62 -20.73
CA PRO A 59 18.23 -27.40 -20.98
C PRO A 59 17.23 -27.30 -19.80
N PRO A 60 15.92 -27.44 -20.06
CA PRO A 60 14.89 -27.32 -19.03
C PRO A 60 15.00 -28.46 -18.01
N PRO A 61 14.77 -28.20 -16.70
CA PRO A 61 14.71 -29.26 -15.71
C PRO A 61 13.53 -30.19 -15.99
N LEU A 62 13.79 -31.49 -15.86
CA LEU A 62 12.81 -32.55 -16.06
C LEU A 62 11.61 -32.38 -15.12
N LEU A 63 10.45 -32.55 -15.74
CA LEU A 63 9.12 -32.43 -15.17
C LEU A 63 8.89 -33.48 -14.07
N LEU A 64 9.06 -33.09 -12.81
CA LEU A 64 8.55 -33.88 -11.68
C LEU A 64 7.03 -33.73 -11.61
N LYS A 65 6.34 -34.86 -11.75
CA LYS A 65 4.88 -34.96 -11.71
C LYS A 65 4.32 -34.54 -10.34
N PRO A 66 3.11 -33.93 -10.27
CA PRO A 66 2.44 -33.66 -9.01
C PRO A 66 2.03 -34.98 -8.34
N GLY A 67 2.57 -35.23 -7.14
CA GLY A 67 2.08 -36.28 -6.25
C GLY A 67 0.68 -35.96 -5.76
N VAL A 68 -0.13 -37.00 -5.71
CA VAL A 68 -1.53 -37.08 -5.29
C VAL A 68 -1.79 -36.31 -3.98
N GLY A 69 -2.84 -35.49 -3.98
CA GLY A 69 -3.23 -34.62 -2.88
C GLY A 69 -3.68 -35.38 -1.62
N ALA A 70 -3.25 -34.88 -0.47
CA ALA A 70 -3.87 -35.15 0.82
C ALA A 70 -4.88 -34.04 1.17
N PRO A 71 -5.97 -34.33 1.90
CA PRO A 71 -6.98 -33.34 2.24
C PRO A 71 -6.38 -32.30 3.18
N GLY A 72 -6.42 -31.02 2.78
CA GLY A 72 -5.87 -29.91 3.53
C GLY A 72 -6.55 -29.73 4.89
N CYS A 73 -5.73 -29.56 5.93
CA CYS A 73 -6.17 -29.13 7.25
C CYS A 73 -6.44 -27.61 7.24
N SER A 74 -7.54 -27.17 7.84
CA SER A 74 -8.03 -25.78 7.86
C SER A 74 -7.33 -24.86 8.87
N CYS A 75 -6.04 -25.07 9.13
CA CYS A 75 -5.26 -24.12 9.92
C CYS A 75 -4.75 -22.98 9.02
N GLY A 76 -5.53 -21.90 8.94
CA GLY A 76 -5.17 -20.62 8.33
C GLY A 76 -4.04 -19.89 9.08
N ALA A 77 -2.89 -20.52 9.24
CA ALA A 77 -1.69 -19.88 9.74
C ALA A 77 -1.23 -18.85 8.68
N GLY A 78 -1.51 -17.57 8.95
CA GLY A 78 -1.34 -16.45 8.05
C GLY A 78 -0.02 -16.47 7.29
N ARG A 79 -0.11 -16.77 5.99
CA ARG A 79 0.96 -16.63 5.02
C ARG A 79 1.31 -15.14 4.96
N ARG A 80 2.56 -14.82 5.27
CA ARG A 80 3.04 -13.43 5.30
C ARG A 80 3.62 -13.11 3.95
N VAL A 81 3.19 -12.02 3.37
CA VAL A 81 3.67 -11.61 2.06
C VAL A 81 4.55 -10.38 2.23
N ALA A 82 5.71 -10.39 1.58
CA ALA A 82 6.67 -9.30 1.61
C ALA A 82 7.05 -8.89 0.18
N LEU A 83 7.47 -7.64 -0.02
CA LEU A 83 8.00 -7.18 -1.29
C LEU A 83 9.30 -7.93 -1.61
N ARG A 84 9.45 -8.37 -2.87
CA ARG A 84 10.70 -8.99 -3.33
C ARG A 84 11.86 -8.01 -3.35
N SER A 85 11.58 -6.77 -3.77
CA SER A 85 12.51 -5.64 -3.81
C SER A 85 11.95 -4.45 -3.02
N PRO A 86 11.95 -4.51 -1.68
CA PRO A 86 11.32 -3.48 -0.85
C PRO A 86 11.83 -2.08 -1.16
N GLN A 87 13.14 -1.91 -1.33
CA GLN A 87 13.77 -0.60 -1.58
C GLN A 87 13.22 0.09 -2.84
N ALA A 88 13.15 -0.63 -3.96
CA ALA A 88 12.69 -0.07 -5.24
C ALA A 88 11.19 0.27 -5.20
N ALA A 89 10.36 -0.67 -4.73
CA ALA A 89 8.92 -0.49 -4.65
C ALA A 89 8.51 0.62 -3.66
N CYS A 90 9.16 0.69 -2.49
CA CYS A 90 8.89 1.73 -1.50
C CYS A 90 9.35 3.11 -1.98
N LYS A 91 10.50 3.20 -2.67
CA LYS A 91 10.96 4.46 -3.29
C LYS A 91 9.98 4.95 -4.35
N ALA A 92 9.52 4.06 -5.23
CA ALA A 92 8.52 4.40 -6.26
C ALA A 92 7.20 4.87 -5.63
N ALA A 93 6.66 4.12 -4.65
CA ALA A 93 5.43 4.50 -3.95
C ALA A 93 5.56 5.84 -3.22
N SER A 94 6.71 6.12 -2.59
CA SER A 94 6.97 7.42 -1.95
C SER A 94 6.98 8.57 -2.95
N ALA A 95 7.61 8.39 -4.12
CA ALA A 95 7.59 9.39 -5.18
C ALA A 95 6.16 9.64 -5.68
N VAL A 96 5.36 8.59 -5.86
CA VAL A 96 3.95 8.70 -6.26
C VAL A 96 3.12 9.39 -5.16
N LEU A 97 3.38 9.15 -3.88
CA LEU A 97 2.69 9.84 -2.78
C LEU A 97 2.96 11.35 -2.83
N VAL A 98 4.22 11.77 -3.02
CA VAL A 98 4.57 13.19 -3.17
C VAL A 98 3.86 13.79 -4.39
N LYS A 99 3.88 13.11 -5.55
CA LYS A 99 3.14 13.55 -6.76
C LYS A 99 1.65 13.69 -6.48
N THR A 100 1.08 12.77 -5.69
CA THR A 100 -0.34 12.75 -5.31
C THR A 100 -0.71 13.93 -4.42
N LEU A 101 0.07 14.18 -3.36
CA LEU A 101 -0.18 15.30 -2.44
C LEU A 101 0.04 16.64 -3.15
N ARG A 102 1.04 16.74 -4.03
CA ARG A 102 1.23 17.92 -4.89
C ARG A 102 0.03 18.14 -5.80
N PHE A 103 -0.50 17.08 -6.43
CA PHE A 103 -1.73 17.18 -7.23
C PHE A 103 -2.88 17.72 -6.39
N VAL A 104 -3.16 17.15 -5.21
CA VAL A 104 -4.27 17.58 -4.36
C VAL A 104 -4.13 19.07 -4.00
N LYS A 105 -2.93 19.51 -3.61
CA LYS A 105 -2.66 20.91 -3.25
C LYS A 105 -2.74 21.87 -4.42
N SER A 106 -2.49 21.39 -5.63
CA SER A 106 -2.55 22.22 -6.83
C SER A 106 -3.97 22.37 -7.40
N VAL A 107 -4.98 21.73 -6.79
CA VAL A 107 -6.39 21.90 -7.15
C VAL A 107 -6.98 23.13 -6.42
N PRO A 108 -7.38 24.20 -7.14
CA PRO A 108 -7.83 25.44 -6.49
C PRO A 108 -9.07 25.26 -5.61
N CYS A 109 -10.09 24.53 -6.05
CA CYS A 109 -11.30 24.29 -5.25
C CYS A 109 -11.05 23.47 -3.99
N PHE A 110 -9.98 22.67 -3.96
CA PHE A 110 -9.54 22.02 -2.72
C PHE A 110 -8.90 23.03 -1.76
N GLN A 111 -8.13 23.99 -2.28
CA GLN A 111 -7.50 25.05 -1.47
C GLN A 111 -8.52 26.05 -0.88
N GLU A 112 -9.73 26.13 -1.44
CA GLU A 112 -10.83 26.95 -0.90
C GLU A 112 -11.48 26.35 0.35
N LEU A 113 -11.27 25.05 0.61
CA LEU A 113 -11.81 24.38 1.79
C LEU A 113 -11.06 24.77 3.06
N PRO A 114 -11.74 24.83 4.22
CA PRO A 114 -11.09 24.87 5.53
C PRO A 114 -10.07 23.74 5.71
N LEU A 115 -9.02 23.98 6.50
CA LEU A 115 -7.91 23.02 6.66
C LEU A 115 -8.37 21.69 7.27
N ASP A 116 -9.33 21.73 8.19
CA ASP A 116 -9.96 20.56 8.79
C ASP A 116 -10.70 19.71 7.74
N GLU A 117 -11.46 20.34 6.83
CA GLU A 117 -12.11 19.66 5.71
C GLU A 117 -11.09 19.07 4.73
N GLN A 118 -10.04 19.82 4.39
CA GLN A 118 -8.93 19.34 3.57
C GLN A 118 -8.27 18.10 4.17
N LEU A 119 -8.03 18.11 5.48
CA LEU A 119 -7.38 17.03 6.20
C LEU A 119 -8.26 15.77 6.26
N VAL A 120 -9.57 15.92 6.48
CA VAL A 120 -10.53 14.79 6.42
C VAL A 120 -10.49 14.13 5.05
N LEU A 121 -10.52 14.93 3.97
CA LEU A 121 -10.44 14.40 2.61
C LEU A 121 -9.13 13.65 2.39
N VAL A 122 -7.99 14.29 2.66
CA VAL A 122 -6.65 13.70 2.43
C VAL A 122 -6.45 12.41 3.23
N ARG A 123 -6.77 12.40 4.52
CA ARG A 123 -6.64 11.20 5.37
C ARG A 123 -7.51 10.05 4.89
N SER A 124 -8.66 10.34 4.29
CA SER A 124 -9.58 9.32 3.79
C SER A 124 -9.20 8.82 2.39
N CYS A 125 -8.64 9.67 1.52
CA CYS A 125 -8.46 9.35 0.11
C CYS A 125 -7.00 9.13 -0.32
N TRP A 126 -5.99 9.36 0.54
CA TRP A 126 -4.58 9.23 0.16
C TRP A 126 -4.24 7.85 -0.42
N ALA A 127 -4.77 6.77 0.19
CA ALA A 127 -4.48 5.40 -0.24
C ALA A 127 -5.12 5.06 -1.60
N PRO A 128 -6.42 5.32 -1.82
CA PRO A 128 -7.03 5.21 -3.15
C PRO A 128 -6.35 6.08 -4.22
N LEU A 129 -5.97 7.32 -3.90
CA LEU A 129 -5.28 8.21 -4.84
C LEU A 129 -3.85 7.72 -5.15
N LEU A 130 -3.15 7.19 -4.14
CA LEU A 130 -1.85 6.56 -4.32
C LEU A 130 -1.97 5.34 -5.24
N ALA A 131 -2.97 4.47 -5.04
CA ALA A 131 -3.19 3.32 -5.91
C ALA A 131 -3.43 3.75 -7.37
N LEU A 132 -4.27 4.77 -7.61
CA LEU A 132 -4.44 5.38 -8.93
C LEU A 132 -3.12 5.93 -9.49
N GLY A 133 -2.29 6.54 -8.66
CA GLY A 133 -0.96 7.02 -9.02
C GLY A 133 0.01 5.89 -9.40
N LEU A 134 0.04 4.81 -8.64
CA LEU A 134 0.86 3.62 -8.94
C LEU A 134 0.45 3.00 -10.28
N ALA A 135 -0.85 2.96 -10.56
CA ALA A 135 -1.38 2.50 -11.84
C ALA A 135 -0.95 3.42 -12.99
N GLN A 136 -1.10 4.73 -12.81
CA GLN A 136 -0.75 5.76 -13.80
C GLN A 136 0.75 5.74 -14.13
N ASP A 137 1.61 5.62 -13.13
CA ASP A 137 3.08 5.58 -13.28
C ASP A 137 3.59 4.17 -13.65
N ARG A 138 2.69 3.20 -13.90
CA ARG A 138 3.02 1.81 -14.27
C ARG A 138 4.01 1.16 -13.29
N VAL A 139 3.83 1.38 -11.99
CA VAL A 139 4.70 0.80 -10.96
C VAL A 139 4.45 -0.70 -10.83
N HIS A 140 5.47 -1.49 -11.17
CA HIS A 140 5.45 -2.94 -11.00
C HIS A 140 6.13 -3.30 -9.67
N PHE A 141 5.52 -4.20 -8.91
CA PHE A 141 6.14 -4.76 -7.71
C PHE A 141 5.79 -6.24 -7.59
N GLU A 142 6.79 -7.02 -7.20
CA GLU A 142 6.63 -8.45 -6.92
C GLU A 142 6.58 -8.69 -5.43
N THR A 143 5.85 -9.73 -5.05
CA THR A 143 5.73 -10.16 -3.67
C THR A 143 6.11 -11.62 -3.50
N VAL A 144 6.75 -11.94 -2.39
CA VAL A 144 7.15 -13.30 -2.02
C VAL A 144 6.34 -13.73 -0.81
N GLU A 145 5.75 -14.93 -0.86
CA GLU A 145 5.14 -15.55 0.30
C GLU A 145 6.25 -16.09 1.22
N SER A 146 6.37 -15.50 2.40
CA SER A 146 7.16 -16.06 3.49
C SER A 146 6.27 -16.96 4.35
N ALA A 147 6.50 -18.27 4.27
CA ALA A 147 5.99 -19.18 5.29
C ALA A 147 6.76 -18.88 6.59
N ARG A 148 6.04 -18.67 7.70
CA ARG A 148 6.71 -18.78 9.00
C ARG A 148 7.22 -20.22 9.10
N PRO A 149 8.51 -20.46 9.46
CA PRO A 149 8.94 -21.81 9.75
C PRO A 149 8.05 -22.35 10.88
N SER A 150 7.53 -23.57 10.70
CA SER A 150 6.73 -24.22 11.73
C SER A 150 7.55 -24.32 13.03
N MET A 151 6.91 -24.45 14.20
CA MET A 151 7.67 -24.70 15.44
C MET A 151 8.60 -25.91 15.30
N LEU A 152 8.15 -26.96 14.60
CA LEU A 152 8.99 -28.09 14.23
C LEU A 152 10.19 -27.68 13.38
N GLN A 153 10.01 -26.88 12.34
CA GLN A 153 11.12 -26.39 11.52
C GLN A 153 12.11 -25.58 12.35
N ARG A 154 11.63 -24.75 13.29
CA ARG A 154 12.50 -24.00 14.22
C ARG A 154 13.30 -24.95 15.11
N ILE A 155 12.67 -25.97 15.70
CA ILE A 155 13.33 -26.96 16.55
C ILE A 155 14.37 -27.74 15.74
N LEU A 156 13.99 -28.25 14.56
CA LEU A 156 14.86 -29.02 13.67
C LEU A 156 16.06 -28.22 13.15
N THR A 157 15.91 -26.92 12.90
CA THR A 157 17.03 -26.06 12.47
C THR A 157 17.89 -25.57 13.64
N THR A 158 17.38 -25.57 14.87
CA THR A 158 18.16 -25.17 16.07
C THR A 158 19.11 -26.29 16.52
N GLN A 159 18.85 -27.54 16.12
CA GLN A 159 19.65 -28.71 16.50
C GLN A 159 20.93 -28.92 15.66
N ARG A 160 21.23 -28.05 14.69
CA ARG A 160 22.52 -28.02 13.97
C ARG A 160 23.39 -26.85 14.44
N ARG A 161 23.84 -26.90 15.69
CA ARG A 161 25.16 -26.36 16.03
C ARG A 161 26.07 -27.57 16.26
N PRO A 162 27.20 -27.71 15.54
CA PRO A 162 28.22 -28.67 15.94
C PRO A 162 28.70 -28.28 17.34
N GLU A 163 28.71 -29.27 18.21
CA GLU A 163 29.21 -29.20 19.58
C GLU A 163 30.67 -28.73 19.55
N GLU A 164 30.97 -27.62 20.23
CA GLU A 164 32.35 -27.33 20.65
C GLU A 164 32.70 -28.35 21.73
N GLU A 165 33.78 -29.10 21.50
CA GLU A 165 34.30 -30.15 22.37
C GLU A 165 34.51 -29.66 23.82
N PRO A 166 34.07 -30.41 24.85
CA PRO A 166 34.59 -30.26 26.19
C PRO A 166 35.91 -31.02 26.32
N GLY A 167 36.93 -30.33 26.81
CA GLY A 167 38.24 -30.88 27.14
C GLY A 167 38.15 -32.08 28.08
N GLN A 168 39.08 -33.00 27.87
CA GLN A 168 39.31 -34.23 28.60
C GLN A 168 39.38 -33.99 30.12
N GLY A 169 38.47 -34.62 30.85
CA GLY A 169 38.67 -34.93 32.27
C GLY A 169 39.55 -36.17 32.40
N GLN A 170 40.46 -36.12 33.37
CA GLN A 170 41.10 -37.29 33.94
C GLN A 170 40.72 -37.31 35.42
N GLU A 171 40.27 -38.48 35.85
CA GLU A 171 39.66 -38.85 37.13
C GLU A 171 40.62 -38.61 38.31
N ASP A 172 40.08 -38.33 39.50
CA ASP A 172 40.23 -39.19 40.68
C ASP A 172 39.50 -38.57 41.89
N ASP A 173 38.52 -39.34 42.37
CA ASP A 173 38.15 -39.71 43.75
C ASP A 173 37.80 -38.70 44.88
N ASP A 174 36.87 -39.24 45.68
CA ASP A 174 36.56 -39.05 47.10
C ASP A 174 35.41 -38.10 47.51
N ASP A 175 34.34 -38.78 47.94
CA ASP A 175 33.56 -38.64 49.18
C ASP A 175 33.08 -37.25 49.63
N ASP A 176 31.76 -37.11 49.65
CA ASP A 176 30.94 -36.81 50.84
C ASP A 176 29.63 -36.19 50.35
N ASP A 177 28.49 -36.74 50.78
CA ASP A 177 27.47 -35.95 51.47
C ASP A 177 26.27 -36.81 51.88
N GLU A 178 26.06 -36.76 53.20
CA GLU A 178 24.89 -37.17 53.97
C GLU A 178 23.66 -36.27 53.71
N GLU A 179 22.56 -36.67 54.36
CA GLU A 179 21.35 -35.91 54.69
C GLU A 179 20.24 -35.92 53.60
N ASP A 180 19.22 -36.77 53.77
CA ASP A 180 17.98 -36.54 54.56
C ASP A 180 17.04 -35.57 53.80
N GLU A 181 15.73 -35.73 53.67
CA GLU A 181 14.72 -36.54 54.33
C GLU A 181 13.43 -36.39 53.48
N GLU A 182 12.51 -37.35 53.65
CA GLU A 182 11.05 -37.17 53.50
C GLU A 182 10.42 -37.00 52.10
N GLU A 183 10.03 -38.16 51.56
CA GLU A 183 8.95 -38.31 50.59
C GLU A 183 7.58 -38.07 51.26
N GLU A 184 6.95 -36.92 51.02
CA GLU A 184 5.50 -36.74 51.17
C GLU A 184 4.84 -36.33 49.83
N GLU A 185 4.18 -37.33 49.24
CA GLU A 185 2.79 -37.27 48.77
C GLU A 185 2.22 -35.93 48.22
N GLU A 186 2.38 -35.66 46.92
CA GLU A 186 1.28 -35.06 46.15
C GLU A 186 1.19 -35.68 44.74
N ARG A 187 0.59 -36.88 44.70
CA ARG A 187 0.04 -37.46 43.48
C ARG A 187 -0.97 -36.47 42.85
N ARG A 188 -0.76 -36.21 41.55
CA ARG A 188 -1.72 -35.69 40.56
C ARG A 188 -2.02 -34.19 40.62
N ARG A 189 -1.12 -33.38 40.06
CA ARG A 189 -1.53 -32.19 39.31
C ARG A 189 -0.88 -32.23 37.92
N GLU A 190 -1.72 -32.29 36.89
CA GLU A 190 -1.32 -32.15 35.49
C GLU A 190 -0.45 -30.89 35.30
N PRO A 191 0.54 -30.89 34.40
CA PRO A 191 1.22 -29.64 34.02
C PRO A 191 0.18 -28.70 33.40
N ARG A 192 -0.27 -27.71 34.17
CA ARG A 192 -1.05 -26.59 33.63
C ARG A 192 -0.19 -25.90 32.59
N GLU A 193 -0.61 -25.99 31.34
CA GLU A 193 -0.04 -25.20 30.24
C GLU A 193 0.10 -23.74 30.68
N PRO A 194 1.23 -23.06 30.39
CA PRO A 194 1.34 -21.64 30.64
C PRO A 194 0.31 -20.92 29.77
N ARG A 195 -0.79 -20.50 30.39
CA ARG A 195 -1.77 -19.59 29.78
C ARG A 195 -1.04 -18.30 29.45
N CYS A 196 -0.76 -18.09 28.17
CA CYS A 196 -0.23 -16.83 27.67
C CYS A 196 -1.17 -15.69 28.10
N PRO A 197 -0.65 -14.58 28.67
CA PRO A 197 -1.48 -13.42 28.92
C PRO A 197 -2.00 -12.89 27.58
N ALA A 198 -3.31 -12.61 27.52
CA ALA A 198 -3.95 -11.93 26.41
C ALA A 198 -3.43 -10.49 26.36
N ASP A 199 -2.27 -10.28 25.74
CA ASP A 199 -1.77 -8.95 25.44
C ASP A 199 -2.52 -8.43 24.22
N SER A 200 -3.57 -7.66 24.49
CA SER A 200 -4.30 -6.83 23.52
C SER A 200 -3.44 -5.64 23.10
N ARG A 201 -2.26 -5.93 22.53
CA ARG A 201 -1.48 -4.99 21.73
C ARG A 201 -1.62 -5.42 20.30
N SER A 202 -2.26 -4.58 19.50
CA SER A 202 -2.36 -4.67 18.04
C SER A 202 -0.97 -4.82 17.43
N ARG A 203 -0.53 -6.07 17.33
CA ARG A 203 0.70 -6.48 16.67
C ARG A 203 0.58 -6.04 15.21
N PRO A 204 1.60 -5.42 14.59
CA PRO A 204 1.56 -5.06 13.16
C PRO A 204 1.20 -6.32 12.36
N GLN A 205 -0.03 -6.37 11.87
CA GLN A 205 -0.50 -7.48 11.07
C GLN A 205 0.07 -7.26 9.69
N LEU A 206 1.01 -8.12 9.29
CA LEU A 206 1.54 -8.08 7.93
C LEU A 206 0.38 -8.32 6.95
N PRO A 207 0.38 -7.63 5.79
CA PRO A 207 -0.66 -7.78 4.78
C PRO A 207 -0.90 -9.24 4.41
N SER A 208 -2.17 -9.62 4.30
CA SER A 208 -2.56 -10.93 3.77
C SER A 208 -2.35 -10.98 2.25
N ALA A 209 -2.23 -12.21 1.72
CA ALA A 209 -2.12 -12.42 0.28
C ALA A 209 -3.33 -11.87 -0.50
N GLY A 210 -4.54 -11.97 0.06
CA GLY A 210 -5.76 -11.45 -0.58
C GLY A 210 -5.78 -9.93 -0.69
N GLU A 211 -5.32 -9.22 0.35
CA GLU A 211 -5.25 -7.75 0.31
C GLU A 211 -4.23 -7.24 -0.70
N ILE A 212 -3.09 -7.92 -0.83
CA ILE A 212 -2.10 -7.60 -1.86
C ILE A 212 -2.63 -7.91 -3.26
N GLN A 213 -3.33 -9.04 -3.41
CA GLN A 213 -3.97 -9.39 -4.67
C GLN A 213 -5.03 -8.37 -5.09
N ALA A 214 -5.73 -7.75 -4.14
CA ALA A 214 -6.66 -6.65 -4.43
C ALA A 214 -5.93 -5.44 -5.04
N ILE A 215 -4.77 -5.06 -4.50
CA ILE A 215 -3.93 -3.98 -5.05
C ILE A 215 -3.44 -4.36 -6.45
N GLN A 216 -2.82 -5.53 -6.61
CA GLN A 216 -2.29 -5.99 -7.90
C GLN A 216 -3.39 -6.13 -8.96
N GLY A 217 -4.56 -6.65 -8.58
CA GLY A 217 -5.72 -6.77 -9.45
C GLY A 217 -6.26 -5.42 -9.90
N PHE A 218 -6.29 -4.43 -9.00
CA PHE A 218 -6.65 -3.05 -9.37
C PHE A 218 -5.66 -2.45 -10.38
N LEU A 219 -4.35 -2.58 -10.14
CA LEU A 219 -3.33 -2.08 -11.07
C LEU A 219 -3.45 -2.73 -12.45
N ALA A 220 -3.55 -4.07 -12.50
CA ALA A 220 -3.74 -4.81 -13.73
C ALA A 220 -5.02 -4.39 -14.47
N LYS A 221 -6.12 -4.14 -13.73
CA LYS A 221 -7.36 -3.65 -14.33
C LYS A 221 -7.16 -2.29 -14.98
N CYS A 222 -6.55 -1.33 -14.29
CA CYS A 222 -6.24 -0.01 -14.86
C CYS A 222 -5.36 -0.12 -16.11
N TRP A 223 -4.36 -1.00 -16.08
CA TRP A 223 -3.46 -1.23 -17.20
C TRP A 223 -4.16 -1.84 -18.42
N SER A 224 -5.18 -2.66 -18.22
CA SER A 224 -5.99 -3.25 -19.30
C SER A 224 -6.96 -2.28 -19.96
N LEU A 225 -7.23 -1.13 -19.35
CA LEU A 225 -8.20 -0.14 -19.84
C LEU A 225 -7.56 1.00 -20.66
N ASP A 226 -6.23 1.05 -20.71
CA ASP A 226 -5.46 2.13 -21.34
C ASP A 226 -6.03 3.51 -20.96
N ILE A 227 -6.09 3.74 -19.64
CA ILE A 227 -6.61 4.98 -19.06
C ILE A 227 -5.65 6.11 -19.40
N SER A 228 -6.15 7.16 -20.05
CA SER A 228 -5.38 8.34 -20.42
C SER A 228 -5.07 9.22 -19.21
N THR A 229 -4.07 10.10 -19.34
CA THR A 229 -3.73 11.11 -18.34
C THR A 229 -4.95 11.93 -17.90
N LYS A 230 -5.78 12.37 -18.86
CA LYS A 230 -6.97 13.18 -18.58
C LYS A 230 -8.00 12.38 -17.78
N GLU A 231 -8.23 11.12 -18.14
CA GLU A 231 -9.14 10.26 -17.39
C GLU A 231 -8.64 10.02 -15.97
N TYR A 232 -7.35 9.71 -15.76
CA TYR A 232 -6.77 9.63 -14.41
C TYR A 232 -6.97 10.92 -13.61
N ALA A 233 -6.88 12.09 -14.25
CA ALA A 233 -7.13 13.36 -13.58
C ALA A 233 -8.58 13.45 -13.05
N TYR A 234 -9.56 13.07 -13.86
CA TYR A 234 -10.96 13.06 -13.44
C TYR A 234 -11.25 11.98 -12.40
N LEU A 235 -10.71 10.77 -12.55
CA LEU A 235 -10.86 9.69 -11.55
C LEU A 235 -10.29 10.11 -10.19
N LYS A 236 -9.11 10.78 -10.19
CA LYS A 236 -8.54 11.37 -8.97
C LYS A 236 -9.44 12.45 -8.38
N GLY A 237 -10.08 13.28 -9.21
CA GLY A 237 -11.08 14.24 -8.77
C GLY A 237 -12.29 13.58 -8.09
N THR A 238 -12.86 12.53 -8.71
CA THR A 238 -13.98 11.75 -8.16
C THR A 238 -13.64 11.14 -6.79
N VAL A 239 -12.41 10.63 -6.64
CA VAL A 239 -11.93 10.02 -5.39
C VAL A 239 -11.62 11.06 -4.31
N LEU A 240 -11.02 12.19 -4.70
CA LEU A 240 -10.65 13.26 -3.77
C LEU A 240 -11.89 13.91 -3.15
N PHE A 241 -12.89 14.23 -3.97
CA PHE A 241 -14.11 14.90 -3.52
C PHE A 241 -15.16 13.86 -3.14
N ASN A 242 -15.03 13.28 -1.95
CA ASN A 242 -16.01 12.33 -1.42
C ASN A 242 -16.90 13.01 -0.36
N PRO A 243 -18.18 13.31 -0.65
CA PRO A 243 -19.08 13.96 0.29
C PRO A 243 -19.57 13.03 1.42
N ASP A 244 -19.39 11.71 1.28
CA ASP A 244 -19.92 10.72 2.22
C ASP A 244 -19.00 10.49 3.44
N LEU A 245 -17.91 11.26 3.57
CA LEU A 245 -16.97 11.11 4.68
C LEU A 245 -17.52 11.72 5.98
N PRO A 246 -17.40 11.01 7.11
CA PRO A 246 -17.82 11.54 8.40
C PRO A 246 -16.95 12.73 8.82
N GLY A 247 -17.56 13.73 9.45
CA GLY A 247 -16.86 14.92 9.96
C GLY A 247 -16.74 16.07 8.95
N LEU A 248 -17.26 15.91 7.74
CA LEU A 248 -17.34 17.01 6.76
C LEU A 248 -18.53 17.93 7.06
N HIS A 249 -18.28 19.24 6.96
CA HIS A 249 -19.28 20.30 7.05
C HIS A 249 -19.57 20.91 5.67
N CYS A 250 -18.63 20.83 4.72
CA CYS A 250 -18.75 21.37 3.37
C CYS A 250 -19.40 20.40 2.37
N VAL A 251 -20.30 19.52 2.82
CA VAL A 251 -20.83 18.37 2.05
C VAL A 251 -21.40 18.79 0.68
N GLN A 252 -22.23 19.84 0.62
CA GLN A 252 -22.86 20.27 -0.65
C GLN A 252 -21.84 20.78 -1.67
N TYR A 253 -20.81 21.50 -1.21
CA TYR A 253 -19.75 21.99 -2.08
C TYR A 253 -18.94 20.82 -2.64
N ILE A 254 -18.51 19.91 -1.77
CA ILE A 254 -17.75 18.70 -2.14
C ILE A 254 -18.56 17.81 -3.10
N GLN A 255 -19.87 17.66 -2.87
CA GLN A 255 -20.76 16.93 -3.76
C GLN A 255 -20.83 17.55 -5.16
N GLY A 256 -20.90 18.88 -5.26
CA GLY A 256 -20.84 19.58 -6.55
C GLY A 256 -19.53 19.31 -7.29
N LEU A 257 -18.39 19.40 -6.59
CA LEU A 257 -17.07 19.10 -7.15
C LEU A 257 -16.97 17.66 -7.67
N GLN A 258 -17.53 16.69 -6.92
CA GLN A 258 -17.55 15.29 -7.33
C GLN A 258 -18.38 15.07 -8.59
N GLN A 259 -19.57 15.69 -8.66
CA GLN A 259 -20.45 15.60 -9.82
C GLN A 259 -19.78 16.19 -11.07
N GLU A 260 -19.09 17.31 -10.93
CA GLU A 260 -18.33 17.92 -12.02
C GLU A 260 -17.20 17.02 -12.52
N ALA A 261 -16.41 16.42 -11.62
CA ALA A 261 -15.37 15.46 -12.00
C ALA A 261 -15.94 14.28 -12.79
N GLN A 262 -17.07 13.75 -12.34
CA GLN A 262 -17.73 12.62 -12.99
C GLN A 262 -18.35 13.01 -14.35
N GLN A 263 -18.96 14.19 -14.44
CA GLN A 263 -19.53 14.72 -15.68
C GLN A 263 -18.44 14.96 -16.71
N ALA A 264 -17.31 15.55 -16.32
CA ALA A 264 -16.19 15.78 -17.21
C ALA A 264 -15.58 14.49 -17.74
N LEU A 265 -15.48 13.47 -16.89
CA LEU A 265 -15.05 12.15 -17.31
C LEU A 265 -16.00 11.58 -18.37
N ASN A 266 -17.31 11.65 -18.11
CA ASN A 266 -18.31 11.14 -19.04
C ASN A 266 -18.26 11.87 -20.39
N GLU A 267 -18.20 13.20 -20.37
CA GLU A 267 -18.10 14.03 -21.57
C GLU A 267 -16.81 13.73 -22.34
N HIS A 268 -15.67 13.64 -21.66
CA HIS A 268 -14.39 13.29 -22.28
C HIS A 268 -14.44 11.92 -22.95
N VAL A 269 -14.98 10.91 -22.27
CA VAL A 269 -15.16 9.56 -22.84
C VAL A 269 -16.03 9.61 -24.09
N ARG A 270 -17.16 10.32 -24.06
CA ARG A 270 -18.05 10.46 -25.22
C ARG A 270 -17.40 11.18 -26.39
N LEU A 271 -16.49 12.13 -26.13
CA LEU A 271 -15.79 12.88 -27.17
C LEU A 271 -14.65 12.08 -27.81
N ILE A 272 -13.81 11.43 -26.99
CA ILE A 272 -12.59 10.75 -27.44
C ILE A 272 -12.85 9.29 -27.84
N HIS A 273 -13.74 8.59 -27.12
CA HIS A 273 -14.00 7.16 -27.28
C HIS A 273 -15.40 6.87 -27.83
N ARG A 274 -15.76 7.54 -28.93
CA ARG A 274 -17.09 7.45 -29.57
C ARG A 274 -17.56 6.04 -29.95
N GLY A 275 -16.66 5.06 -29.99
CA GLY A 275 -16.98 3.66 -30.31
C GLY A 275 -17.04 2.73 -29.09
N ASP A 276 -16.67 3.19 -27.89
CA ASP A 276 -16.69 2.39 -26.65
C ASP A 276 -17.69 2.99 -25.65
N GLU A 277 -18.98 2.80 -25.93
CA GLU A 277 -20.10 3.23 -25.08
C GLU A 277 -19.99 2.68 -23.64
N ALA A 278 -19.29 1.56 -23.46
CA ALA A 278 -19.09 0.94 -22.15
C ALA A 278 -17.89 1.51 -21.37
N ARG A 279 -17.05 2.37 -21.97
CA ARG A 279 -15.81 2.85 -21.34
C ARG A 279 -16.04 3.54 -20.01
N PHE A 280 -17.02 4.45 -19.93
CA PHE A 280 -17.35 5.15 -18.69
C PHE A 280 -17.74 4.16 -17.58
N ALA A 281 -18.54 3.14 -17.90
CA ALA A 281 -18.89 2.08 -16.96
C ALA A 281 -17.66 1.25 -16.54
N LYS A 282 -16.79 0.88 -17.48
CA LYS A 282 -15.53 0.16 -17.20
C LYS A 282 -14.61 0.93 -16.25
N LEU A 283 -14.51 2.25 -16.42
CA LEU A 283 -13.74 3.13 -15.53
C LEU A 283 -14.35 3.19 -14.12
N ASN A 284 -15.67 3.28 -14.02
CA ASN A 284 -16.36 3.23 -12.72
C ASN A 284 -16.22 1.87 -12.03
N VAL A 285 -16.17 0.77 -12.79
CA VAL A 285 -15.85 -0.56 -12.24
C VAL A 285 -14.43 -0.56 -11.66
N ALA A 286 -13.44 -0.01 -12.37
CA ALA A 286 -12.07 0.11 -11.84
C ALA A 286 -12.03 0.97 -10.56
N LEU A 287 -12.73 2.11 -10.52
CA LEU A 287 -12.89 2.91 -9.30
C LEU A 287 -13.50 2.12 -8.15
N SER A 288 -14.52 1.29 -8.41
CA SER A 288 -15.18 0.51 -7.36
C SER A 288 -14.24 -0.50 -6.68
N MET A 289 -13.22 -0.98 -7.38
CA MET A 289 -12.21 -1.89 -6.82
C MET A 289 -11.36 -1.22 -5.73
N LEU A 290 -11.20 0.11 -5.77
CA LEU A 290 -10.49 0.86 -4.73
C LEU A 290 -11.11 0.67 -3.34
N ARG A 291 -12.42 0.36 -3.25
CA ARG A 291 -13.09 0.09 -1.97
C ARG A 291 -12.55 -1.15 -1.24
N SER A 292 -11.86 -2.03 -1.96
CA SER A 292 -11.21 -3.23 -1.39
C SER A 292 -9.76 -2.98 -0.97
N ILE A 293 -9.21 -1.80 -1.27
CA ILE A 293 -7.83 -1.44 -0.92
C ILE A 293 -7.81 -0.79 0.46
N ASN A 294 -7.12 -1.43 1.40
CA ASN A 294 -6.97 -0.95 2.76
C ASN A 294 -5.74 -0.04 2.89
N ALA A 295 -5.94 1.17 3.43
CA ALA A 295 -4.87 2.14 3.67
C ALA A 295 -3.77 1.59 4.60
N ASN A 296 -4.14 0.81 5.61
CA ASN A 296 -3.18 0.18 6.53
C ASN A 296 -2.30 -0.83 5.82
N VAL A 297 -2.85 -1.58 4.85
CA VAL A 297 -2.07 -2.53 4.04
C VAL A 297 -1.06 -1.80 3.18
N ILE A 298 -1.46 -0.71 2.54
CA ILE A 298 -0.55 0.14 1.76
C ILE A 298 0.56 0.71 2.65
N ALA A 299 0.20 1.22 3.84
CA ALA A 299 1.14 1.76 4.82
C ALA A 299 2.19 0.70 5.22
N GLU A 300 1.72 -0.48 5.61
CA GLU A 300 2.59 -1.61 6.01
C GLU A 300 3.47 -2.11 4.86
N LEU A 301 2.93 -2.16 3.64
CA LEU A 301 3.63 -2.70 2.48
C LEU A 301 4.71 -1.75 1.95
N PHE A 302 4.39 -0.47 1.76
CA PHE A 302 5.23 0.49 1.02
C PHE A 302 5.94 1.52 1.90
N PHE A 303 5.41 1.84 3.07
CA PHE A 303 5.91 2.97 3.86
C PHE A 303 6.60 2.51 5.14
N ARG A 304 6.07 1.50 5.83
CA ARG A 304 6.67 0.93 7.04
C ARG A 304 8.16 0.57 6.89
N PRO A 305 8.64 0.02 5.75
CA PRO A 305 10.06 -0.24 5.57
C PRO A 305 10.94 1.02 5.54
N ILE A 306 10.37 2.19 5.22
CA ILE A 306 11.09 3.47 5.12
C ILE A 306 10.91 4.30 6.41
N ILE A 307 9.67 4.54 6.81
CA ILE A 307 9.34 5.50 7.88
C ILE A 307 9.22 4.85 9.26
N GLY A 308 9.31 3.52 9.35
CA GLY A 308 9.23 2.79 10.60
C GLY A 308 7.88 3.01 11.29
N THR A 309 7.91 3.50 12.54
CA THR A 309 6.73 3.65 13.41
C THR A 309 5.90 4.91 13.20
N VAL A 310 6.31 5.80 12.29
CA VAL A 310 5.63 7.08 12.02
C VAL A 310 4.18 6.86 11.58
N ASN A 311 3.27 7.68 12.12
CA ASN A 311 1.87 7.66 11.75
C ASN A 311 1.67 8.33 10.38
N MET A 312 0.97 7.64 9.47
CA MET A 312 0.62 8.19 8.16
C MET A 312 -0.19 9.49 8.28
N ASP A 313 -1.11 9.60 9.23
CA ASP A 313 -1.97 10.77 9.40
C ASP A 313 -1.22 12.03 9.82
N ASP A 314 -0.13 11.87 10.58
CA ASP A 314 0.74 12.96 11.00
C ASP A 314 1.64 13.39 9.85
N MET A 315 2.24 12.42 9.14
CA MET A 315 3.04 12.68 7.94
C MET A 315 2.20 13.38 6.84
N LEU A 316 0.96 12.96 6.62
CA LEU A 316 0.07 13.58 5.64
C LEU A 316 -0.28 15.03 6.02
N LEU A 317 -0.50 15.30 7.32
CA LEU A 317 -0.72 16.66 7.82
C LEU A 317 0.52 17.54 7.57
N GLU A 318 1.71 17.03 7.92
CA GLU A 318 2.96 17.75 7.66
C GLU A 318 3.16 18.04 6.17
N MET A 319 2.94 17.04 5.30
CA MET A 319 3.02 17.22 3.85
C MET A 319 1.99 18.22 3.31
N LEU A 320 0.78 18.24 3.88
CA LEU A 320 -0.27 19.19 3.50
C LEU A 320 0.13 20.62 3.85
N CYS A 321 0.69 20.84 5.04
CA CYS A 321 1.12 22.16 5.53
C CYS A 321 2.48 22.63 4.97
N ALA A 322 3.39 21.71 4.62
CA ALA A 322 4.71 22.04 4.09
C ALA A 322 4.64 22.69 2.69
N LYS A 323 5.68 23.40 2.26
CA LYS A 323 5.84 23.71 0.83
C LYS A 323 6.45 22.47 0.16
N LEU A 324 5.69 21.83 -0.74
CA LEU A 324 6.07 20.63 -1.52
C LEU A 324 6.50 20.99 -2.94
#